data_AF-A0A497MDL4-F1
#
_entry.id   AF-A0A497MDL4-F1
#
_cell.length_a   1.000
_cell.length_b   1.000
_cell.length_c   1.000
_cell.angle_alpha   90.00
_cell.angle_beta   90.00
_cell.angle_gamma   90.00
#
_symmetry.space_group_name_H-M   'P 1'
#
loop_
_entity.id
_entity.type
_entity.pdbx_description
1 polymer ?
#
loop_
_entity_poly.entity_id
_entity_poly.type
_entity_poly.pdbx_seq_one_letter_code
_entity_poly.pdbx_strand_id
1 'polypeptide(L)'
;MHVSIEYMFLGLFIVIALGISFSNMAMVSILPSREIVQSQLKVKAESLIDFILLCPGDPPDWDEEGSPRIFGLAFANTSQPYVLDIGKVYALNNVDLQENLSDLLGVKDEYGFYFKIEPLFRVNIDESSPGMFIINVTSFKGIPLPNVNVTGYYGDLNERATVRENTTGFSGMTQLDFTDVSGSVLVVYASLSGIQVSAVYPPRSNCTVEAGSIVETQYPPLNEPIVIVYRGILEGKDLKPMSASAVTIYRYVKIEGCTYYVTFTMWRLVD
;
A
#
# COMPACT_ATOMS: atom_id res chain seq x y z
N MET A 1 -20.13 -46.50 -57.67
CA MET A 1 -20.74 -45.72 -56.58
C MET A 1 -20.02 -45.91 -55.23
N HIS A 2 -19.60 -47.13 -54.88
CA HIS A 2 -18.86 -47.42 -53.62
C HIS A 2 -17.54 -46.64 -53.49
N VAL A 3 -16.72 -46.70 -54.54
CA VAL A 3 -15.40 -46.05 -54.59
C VAL A 3 -15.48 -44.53 -54.43
N SER A 4 -16.51 -43.89 -54.99
CA SER A 4 -16.71 -42.43 -54.89
C SER A 4 -17.09 -41.98 -53.47
N ILE A 5 -17.85 -42.81 -52.73
CA ILE A 5 -18.24 -42.54 -51.35
C ILE A 5 -17.03 -42.67 -50.41
N GLU A 6 -16.19 -43.70 -50.62
CA GLU A 6 -14.95 -43.88 -49.85
C GLU A 6 -14.00 -42.68 -49.97
N TYR A 7 -13.81 -42.15 -51.18
CA TYR A 7 -12.98 -40.96 -51.38
C TYR A 7 -13.58 -39.68 -50.76
N MET A 8 -14.91 -39.54 -50.74
CA MET A 8 -15.58 -38.44 -50.04
C MET A 8 -15.38 -38.52 -48.52
N PHE A 9 -15.48 -39.73 -47.93
CA PHE A 9 -15.22 -39.93 -46.51
C PHE A 9 -13.76 -39.70 -46.15
N LEU A 10 -12.82 -40.15 -47.00
CA LEU A 10 -11.40 -39.90 -46.80
C LEU A 10 -11.08 -38.40 -46.83
N GLY A 11 -11.65 -37.66 -47.79
CA GLY A 11 -11.52 -36.21 -47.86
C GLY A 11 -12.08 -35.50 -46.63
N LEU A 12 -13.28 -35.88 -46.18
CA LEU A 12 -13.89 -35.33 -44.97
C LEU A 12 -13.05 -35.63 -43.72
N PHE A 13 -12.52 -36.84 -43.59
CA PHE A 13 -11.67 -37.22 -42.48
C PHE A 13 -10.38 -36.38 -42.43
N ILE A 14 -9.76 -36.13 -43.58
CA ILE A 14 -8.58 -35.28 -43.68
C ILE A 14 -8.90 -33.84 -43.25
N VAL A 15 -10.04 -33.29 -43.70
CA VAL A 15 -10.45 -31.92 -43.32
C VAL A 15 -10.71 -31.81 -41.81
N ILE A 16 -11.39 -32.80 -41.22
CA ILE A 16 -11.64 -32.83 -39.77
C ILE A 16 -10.32 -32.98 -38.98
N ALA A 17 -9.44 -33.88 -39.41
CA ALA A 17 -8.14 -34.10 -38.78
C ALA A 17 -7.25 -32.84 -38.82
N LEU A 18 -7.25 -32.12 -39.94
CA LEU A 18 -6.54 -30.86 -40.09
C LEU A 18 -7.16 -29.76 -39.22
N GLY A 19 -8.49 -29.68 -39.14
CA GLY A 19 -9.20 -28.71 -38.28
C GLY A 19 -8.90 -28.90 -36.79
N ILE A 20 -8.91 -30.14 -36.31
CA ILE A 20 -8.56 -30.47 -34.92
C ILE A 20 -7.09 -30.16 -34.65
N SER A 21 -6.20 -30.49 -35.58
CA SER A 21 -4.76 -30.21 -35.44
C SER A 21 -4.47 -28.71 -35.37
N PHE A 22 -5.13 -27.91 -36.22
CA PHE A 22 -4.99 -26.45 -36.20
C PHE A 22 -5.52 -25.84 -34.89
N SER A 23 -6.68 -26.30 -34.42
CA SER A 23 -7.25 -25.86 -33.14
C SER A 23 -6.31 -26.17 -31.95
N ASN A 24 -5.75 -27.39 -31.92
CA ASN A 24 -4.81 -27.80 -30.88
C ASN A 24 -3.49 -27.02 -30.96
N MET A 25 -2.95 -26.76 -32.15
CA MET A 25 -1.75 -25.93 -32.31
C MET A 25 -1.98 -24.48 -31.89
N ALA A 26 -3.14 -23.90 -32.22
CA ALA A 26 -3.50 -22.55 -31.77
C ALA A 26 -3.59 -22.48 -30.24
N MET A 27 -4.22 -23.47 -29.59
CA MET A 27 -4.33 -23.54 -28.14
C MET A 27 -2.96 -23.69 -27.46
N VAL A 28 -2.10 -24.57 -27.97
CA VAL A 28 -0.73 -24.78 -27.45
C VAL A 28 0.19 -23.58 -27.72
N SER A 29 -0.05 -22.80 -28.78
CA SER A 29 0.79 -21.64 -29.10
C SER A 29 0.37 -20.35 -28.37
N ILE A 30 -0.91 -20.20 -28.00
CA ILE A 30 -1.46 -18.95 -27.45
C ILE A 30 -1.50 -18.95 -25.92
N LEU A 31 -1.68 -20.10 -25.27
CA LEU A 31 -1.75 -20.17 -23.80
C LEU A 31 -0.39 -19.95 -23.11
N PRO A 32 0.71 -20.60 -23.53
CA PRO A 32 2.00 -20.41 -22.86
C PRO A 32 2.52 -18.98 -23.01
N SER A 33 2.25 -18.32 -24.14
CA SER A 33 2.73 -16.95 -24.37
C SER A 33 2.13 -15.95 -23.38
N ARG A 34 0.83 -16.07 -23.06
CA ARG A 34 0.17 -15.21 -22.06
C ARG A 34 0.66 -15.49 -20.64
N GLU A 35 0.79 -16.76 -20.28
CA GLU A 35 1.30 -17.16 -18.95
C GLU A 35 2.77 -16.77 -18.75
N ILE A 36 3.60 -16.92 -19.79
CA ILE A 36 5.01 -16.48 -19.78
C ILE A 36 5.09 -14.95 -19.64
N VAL A 37 4.29 -14.20 -20.40
CA VAL A 37 4.26 -12.73 -20.33
C VAL A 37 3.84 -12.24 -18.94
N GLN A 38 2.79 -12.82 -18.36
CA GLN A 38 2.37 -12.49 -17.00
C GLN A 38 3.43 -12.87 -15.96
N SER A 39 4.10 -14.00 -16.14
CA SER A 39 5.19 -14.42 -15.24
C SER A 39 6.37 -13.45 -15.27
N GLN A 40 6.75 -12.97 -16.47
CA GLN A 40 7.80 -11.96 -16.61
C GLN A 40 7.41 -10.62 -15.99
N LEU A 41 6.17 -10.17 -16.22
CA LEU A 41 5.63 -8.96 -15.60
C LEU A 41 5.64 -9.07 -14.07
N LYS A 42 5.25 -10.23 -13.53
CA LYS A 42 5.28 -10.49 -12.09
C LYS A 42 6.69 -10.42 -11.52
N VAL A 43 7.67 -11.08 -12.14
CA VAL A 43 9.08 -11.02 -11.66
C VAL A 43 9.61 -9.59 -11.69
N LYS A 44 9.33 -8.83 -12.74
CA LYS A 44 9.73 -7.42 -12.84
C LYS A 44 9.04 -6.57 -11.76
N ALA A 45 7.75 -6.77 -11.55
CA ALA A 45 6.98 -6.04 -10.55
C ALA A 45 7.46 -6.37 -9.11
N GLU A 46 7.79 -7.65 -8.82
CA GLU A 46 8.37 -8.08 -7.54
C GLU A 46 9.74 -7.44 -7.32
N SER A 47 10.60 -7.48 -8.34
CA SER A 47 11.91 -6.83 -8.27
C SER A 47 11.80 -5.31 -8.05
N LEU A 48 10.83 -4.64 -8.68
CA LEU A 48 10.67 -3.19 -8.56
C LEU A 48 10.14 -2.80 -7.18
N ILE A 49 9.11 -3.48 -6.68
CA ILE A 49 8.56 -3.17 -5.35
C ILE A 49 9.56 -3.48 -4.25
N ASP A 50 10.28 -4.61 -4.34
CA ASP A 50 11.31 -4.93 -3.35
C ASP A 50 12.48 -3.92 -3.45
N PHE A 51 12.83 -3.44 -4.64
CA PHE A 51 13.79 -2.35 -4.80
C PHE A 51 13.32 -1.06 -4.13
N ILE A 52 12.09 -0.61 -4.38
CA ILE A 52 11.52 0.60 -3.79
C ILE A 52 11.52 0.53 -2.25
N LEU A 53 11.18 -0.63 -1.68
CA LEU A 53 10.97 -0.79 -0.24
C LEU A 53 12.23 -1.19 0.54
N LEU A 54 13.28 -1.67 -0.14
CA LEU A 54 14.53 -2.11 0.50
C LEU A 54 15.72 -1.20 0.19
N CYS A 55 15.66 -0.38 -0.87
CA CYS A 55 16.70 0.58 -1.20
C CYS A 55 16.46 1.90 -0.46
N PRO A 56 17.48 2.49 0.19
CA PRO A 56 17.36 3.83 0.77
C PRO A 56 17.39 4.94 -0.28
N GLY A 57 17.90 4.67 -1.48
CA GLY A 57 18.13 5.66 -2.52
C GLY A 57 19.54 6.26 -2.51
N ASP A 58 19.81 7.15 -3.46
CA ASP A 58 21.07 7.91 -3.57
C ASP A 58 20.77 9.37 -3.96
N PRO A 59 21.09 10.37 -3.11
CA PRO A 59 21.65 10.21 -1.76
C PRO A 59 20.67 9.49 -0.80
N PRO A 60 21.14 8.91 0.32
CA PRO A 60 20.26 8.23 1.26
C PRO A 60 19.15 9.12 1.83
N ASP A 61 19.38 10.42 2.01
CA ASP A 61 18.40 11.37 2.58
C ASP A 61 17.96 12.37 1.50
N TRP A 62 17.60 11.84 0.32
CA TRP A 62 17.22 12.63 -0.84
C TRP A 62 15.98 13.50 -0.62
N ASP A 63 15.14 13.20 0.35
CA ASP A 63 14.00 14.07 0.70
C ASP A 63 14.44 15.42 1.29
N GLU A 64 15.64 15.51 1.87
CA GLU A 64 16.24 16.76 2.33
C GLU A 64 17.19 17.39 1.30
N GLU A 65 18.00 16.58 0.61
CA GLU A 65 19.04 17.05 -0.31
C GLU A 65 18.54 17.37 -1.73
N GLY A 66 17.33 16.95 -2.09
CA GLY A 66 16.69 17.19 -3.39
C GLY A 66 16.53 15.93 -4.25
N SER A 67 16.16 16.10 -5.53
CA SER A 67 15.74 14.97 -6.39
C SER A 67 16.71 13.78 -6.38
N PRO A 68 16.24 12.55 -6.09
CA PRO A 68 17.10 11.38 -6.00
C PRO A 68 17.69 11.01 -7.37
N ARG A 69 18.94 10.55 -7.37
CA ARG A 69 19.53 9.84 -8.52
C ARG A 69 19.01 8.41 -8.59
N ILE A 70 18.90 7.78 -7.42
CA ILE A 70 18.34 6.45 -7.25
C ILE A 70 17.17 6.57 -6.28
N PHE A 71 15.99 6.17 -6.74
CA PHE A 71 14.79 6.22 -5.93
C PHE A 71 14.72 5.02 -4.96
N GLY A 72 14.34 5.28 -3.72
CA GLY A 72 14.15 4.28 -2.69
C GLY A 72 13.52 4.89 -1.45
N LEU A 73 12.70 4.12 -0.74
CA LEU A 73 11.95 4.58 0.43
C LEU A 73 12.49 4.01 1.75
N ALA A 74 13.45 3.09 1.70
CA ALA A 74 13.94 2.44 2.90
C ALA A 74 14.67 3.44 3.81
N PHE A 75 14.57 3.22 5.10
CA PHE A 75 15.33 3.96 6.09
C PHE A 75 16.80 3.51 6.04
N ALA A 76 17.74 4.45 5.90
CA ALA A 76 19.15 4.11 5.70
C ALA A 76 19.81 3.54 6.97
N ASN A 77 19.35 3.98 8.15
CA ASN A 77 19.98 3.69 9.44
C ASN A 77 19.39 2.45 10.15
N THR A 78 18.79 1.51 9.42
CA THR A 78 18.24 0.28 10.00
C THR A 78 18.67 -0.97 9.24
N SER A 79 18.85 -2.06 9.99
CA SER A 79 19.11 -3.40 9.46
C SER A 79 17.82 -4.20 9.22
N GLN A 80 16.67 -3.67 9.66
CA GLN A 80 15.39 -4.34 9.47
C GLN A 80 14.87 -4.08 8.05
N PRO A 81 14.52 -5.13 7.28
CA PRO A 81 13.92 -4.94 5.97
C PRO A 81 12.51 -4.33 6.10
N TYR A 82 12.07 -3.65 5.05
CA TYR A 82 10.72 -3.05 4.95
C TYR A 82 10.42 -1.99 6.01
N VAL A 83 11.45 -1.33 6.55
CA VAL A 83 11.30 -0.12 7.35
C VAL A 83 11.53 1.07 6.43
N LEU A 84 10.53 1.93 6.28
CA LEU A 84 10.58 3.09 5.41
C LEU A 84 10.82 4.36 6.21
N ASP A 85 11.45 5.31 5.54
CA ASP A 85 11.61 6.67 6.03
C ASP A 85 10.31 7.47 5.85
N ILE A 86 9.83 8.12 6.91
CA ILE A 86 8.59 8.90 6.87
C ILE A 86 8.73 10.14 5.98
N GLY A 87 9.89 10.81 5.97
CA GLY A 87 10.13 12.01 5.17
C GLY A 87 10.10 11.70 3.68
N LYS A 88 10.75 10.62 3.25
CA LYS A 88 10.68 10.11 1.86
C LYS A 88 9.26 9.71 1.46
N VAL A 89 8.52 9.09 2.37
CA VAL A 89 7.12 8.72 2.13
C VAL A 89 6.27 9.97 1.92
N TYR A 90 6.45 11.02 2.72
CA TYR A 90 5.76 12.31 2.51
C TYR A 90 6.22 13.04 1.25
N ALA A 91 7.49 12.91 0.86
CA ALA A 91 8.03 13.48 -0.37
C ALA A 91 7.35 12.92 -1.63
N LEU A 92 6.70 11.75 -1.55
CA LEU A 92 5.87 11.22 -2.64
C LEU A 92 4.68 12.10 -3.01
N ASN A 93 4.25 13.01 -2.14
CA ASN A 93 3.21 13.99 -2.46
C ASN A 93 3.73 15.14 -3.34
N ASN A 94 5.05 15.24 -3.57
CA ASN A 94 5.63 16.24 -4.44
C ASN A 94 5.37 15.90 -5.93
N VAL A 95 4.73 16.84 -6.64
CA VAL A 95 4.35 16.68 -8.05
C VAL A 95 5.58 16.48 -8.94
N ASP A 96 6.66 17.22 -8.71
CA ASP A 96 7.88 17.14 -9.53
C ASP A 96 8.54 15.77 -9.42
N LEU A 97 8.47 15.16 -8.23
CA LEU A 97 8.96 13.79 -8.02
C LEU A 97 8.07 12.78 -8.75
N GLN A 98 6.74 12.92 -8.65
CA GLN A 98 5.81 12.00 -9.31
C GLN A 98 5.96 12.01 -10.84
N GLU A 99 6.22 13.16 -11.44
CA GLU A 99 6.45 13.29 -12.89
C GLU A 99 7.70 12.53 -13.34
N ASN A 100 8.79 12.63 -12.57
CA ASN A 100 10.07 11.99 -12.87
C ASN A 100 10.20 10.55 -12.36
N LEU A 101 9.28 10.08 -11.52
CA LEU A 101 9.35 8.77 -10.88
C LEU A 101 9.41 7.62 -11.90
N SER A 102 8.71 7.77 -13.03
CA SER A 102 8.72 6.76 -14.11
C SER A 102 10.10 6.60 -14.75
N ASP A 103 10.86 7.69 -14.84
CA ASP A 103 12.23 7.70 -15.35
C ASP A 103 13.19 7.10 -14.32
N LEU A 104 13.05 7.49 -13.04
CA LEU A 104 13.86 6.97 -11.93
C LEU A 104 13.70 5.46 -11.72
N LEU A 105 12.48 4.94 -11.92
CA LEU A 105 12.20 3.51 -11.85
C LEU A 105 12.57 2.75 -13.13
N GLY A 106 12.96 3.46 -14.20
CA GLY A 106 13.29 2.85 -15.49
C GLY A 106 12.11 2.10 -16.12
N VAL A 107 10.90 2.62 -15.94
CA VAL A 107 9.64 2.02 -16.45
C VAL A 107 8.93 2.89 -17.47
N LYS A 108 9.49 4.07 -17.77
CA LYS A 108 8.96 5.03 -18.74
C LYS A 108 8.66 4.33 -20.08
N ASP A 109 7.51 4.65 -20.68
CA ASP A 109 7.04 4.18 -21.98
C ASP A 109 6.79 2.66 -22.15
N GLU A 110 7.30 1.81 -21.26
CA GLU A 110 7.08 0.36 -21.30
C GLU A 110 5.94 -0.10 -20.38
N TYR A 111 5.83 0.48 -19.18
CA TYR A 111 4.90 0.02 -18.15
C TYR A 111 4.12 1.17 -17.52
N GLY A 112 2.89 0.87 -17.12
CA GLY A 112 2.15 1.67 -16.16
C GLY A 112 2.24 1.04 -14.76
N PHE A 113 2.10 1.87 -13.74
CA PHE A 113 2.06 1.37 -12.37
C PHE A 113 1.14 2.18 -11.47
N TYR A 114 0.73 1.53 -10.40
CA TYR A 114 -0.03 2.08 -9.29
C TYR A 114 0.66 1.67 -8.01
N PHE A 115 0.92 2.66 -7.15
CA PHE A 115 1.54 2.46 -5.86
C PHE A 115 0.68 3.12 -4.80
N LYS A 116 0.36 2.37 -3.74
CA LYS A 116 -0.40 2.88 -2.60
C LYS A 116 0.21 2.42 -1.29
N ILE A 117 0.38 3.34 -0.35
CA ILE A 117 0.70 3.05 1.05
C ILE A 117 -0.51 3.48 1.87
N GLU A 118 -1.06 2.59 2.70
CA GLU A 118 -2.18 2.92 3.59
C GLU A 118 -2.04 2.21 4.95
N PRO A 119 -2.55 2.81 6.04
CA PRO A 119 -2.58 2.14 7.33
C PRO A 119 -3.55 0.95 7.29
N LEU A 120 -3.21 -0.13 8.01
CA LEU A 120 -4.03 -1.34 8.05
C LEU A 120 -5.38 -1.13 8.77
N PHE A 121 -5.38 -0.20 9.72
CA PHE A 121 -6.54 0.21 10.50
C PHE A 121 -6.78 1.71 10.27
N ARG A 122 -8.05 2.12 10.31
CA ARG A 122 -8.41 3.52 10.46
C ARG A 122 -8.84 3.75 11.90
N VAL A 123 -8.20 4.70 12.54
CA VAL A 123 -8.48 5.12 13.90
C VAL A 123 -9.08 6.52 13.83
N ASN A 124 -10.36 6.64 14.17
CA ASN A 124 -11.04 7.92 14.29
C ASN A 124 -11.17 8.25 15.77
N ILE A 125 -10.89 9.50 16.13
CA ILE A 125 -10.94 9.99 17.50
C ILE A 125 -11.94 11.14 17.53
N ASP A 126 -12.98 10.99 18.34
CA ASP A 126 -14.00 12.01 18.57
C ASP A 126 -14.00 12.38 20.06
N GLU A 127 -13.90 13.67 20.37
CA GLU A 127 -14.04 14.16 21.74
C GLU A 127 -15.52 14.40 22.05
N SER A 128 -16.09 13.59 22.94
CA SER A 128 -17.51 13.70 23.31
C SER A 128 -17.76 14.80 24.35
N SER A 129 -16.78 15.03 25.22
CA SER A 129 -16.73 16.11 26.20
C SER A 129 -15.27 16.38 26.54
N PRO A 130 -14.91 17.52 27.16
CA PRO A 130 -13.52 17.84 27.46
C PRO A 130 -12.80 16.70 28.21
N GLY A 131 -11.76 16.14 27.59
CA GLY A 131 -10.98 15.01 28.15
C GLY A 131 -11.64 13.63 28.01
N MET A 132 -12.79 13.50 27.35
CA MET A 132 -13.47 12.23 27.10
C MET A 132 -13.46 11.90 25.60
N PHE A 133 -12.70 10.89 25.23
CA PHE A 133 -12.46 10.53 23.83
C PHE A 133 -13.10 9.19 23.49
N ILE A 134 -13.87 9.18 22.40
CA ILE A 134 -14.40 7.98 21.77
C ILE A 134 -13.46 7.62 20.63
N ILE A 135 -12.88 6.43 20.69
CA ILE A 135 -11.98 5.92 19.66
C ILE A 135 -12.70 4.83 18.89
N ASN A 136 -12.81 5.01 17.59
CA ASN A 136 -13.37 4.03 16.67
C ASN A 136 -12.27 3.44 15.79
N VAL A 137 -12.08 2.12 15.86
CA VAL A 137 -11.10 1.39 15.08
C VAL A 137 -11.80 0.51 14.06
N THR A 138 -11.50 0.74 12.80
CA THR A 138 -12.03 -0.03 11.67
C THR A 138 -10.90 -0.55 10.79
N SER A 139 -11.13 -1.65 10.09
CA SER A 139 -10.22 -2.09 9.03
C SER A 139 -10.21 -1.11 7.85
N PHE A 140 -9.23 -1.22 6.95
CA PHE A 140 -9.20 -0.43 5.70
C PHE A 140 -10.48 -0.57 4.83
N LYS A 141 -11.25 -1.66 5.00
CA LYS A 141 -12.56 -1.91 4.37
C LYS A 141 -13.75 -1.30 5.12
N GLY A 142 -13.53 -0.62 6.25
CA GLY A 142 -14.58 -0.01 7.08
C GLY A 142 -15.28 -0.98 8.02
N ILE A 143 -14.81 -2.23 8.15
CA ILE A 143 -15.36 -3.20 9.10
C ILE A 143 -14.84 -2.88 10.51
N PRO A 144 -15.69 -2.71 11.52
CA PRO A 144 -15.26 -2.47 12.90
C PRO A 144 -14.41 -3.62 13.45
N LEU A 145 -13.35 -3.28 14.19
CA LEU A 145 -12.41 -4.27 14.73
C LEU A 145 -12.55 -4.37 16.25
N PRO A 146 -13.08 -5.50 16.77
CA PRO A 146 -13.10 -5.75 18.21
C PRO A 146 -11.73 -6.21 18.73
N ASN A 147 -11.56 -6.15 20.05
CA ASN A 147 -10.38 -6.62 20.76
C ASN A 147 -9.06 -5.90 20.38
N VAL A 148 -9.15 -4.70 19.83
CA VAL A 148 -7.98 -3.84 19.56
C VAL A 148 -7.59 -3.17 20.88
N ASN A 149 -6.34 -3.33 21.29
CA ASN A 149 -5.81 -2.61 22.43
C ASN A 149 -5.52 -1.16 22.01
N VAL A 150 -6.15 -0.20 22.68
CA VAL A 150 -6.03 1.23 22.39
C VAL A 150 -5.36 1.89 23.58
N THR A 151 -4.16 2.42 23.36
CA THR A 151 -3.39 3.18 24.35
C THR A 151 -3.38 4.65 23.94
N GLY A 152 -3.93 5.52 24.79
CA GLY A 152 -3.93 6.97 24.59
C GLY A 152 -2.92 7.66 25.51
N TYR A 153 -2.22 8.64 24.97
CA TYR A 153 -1.31 9.55 25.64
C TYR A 153 -1.89 10.95 25.53
N TYR A 154 -2.37 11.50 26.64
CA TYR A 154 -3.01 12.81 26.69
C TYR A 154 -2.20 13.80 27.53
N GLY A 155 -2.00 15.01 27.03
CA GLY A 155 -1.26 16.06 27.72
C GLY A 155 -0.90 17.23 26.81
N ASP A 156 0.02 18.06 27.27
CA ASP A 156 0.58 19.17 26.51
C ASP A 156 1.92 18.80 25.85
N LEU A 157 2.30 19.58 24.83
CA LEU A 157 3.53 19.38 24.08
C LEU A 157 4.76 19.52 24.98
N ASN A 158 5.73 18.64 24.79
CA ASN A 158 6.97 18.52 25.55
C ASN A 158 6.78 18.20 27.04
N GLU A 159 5.60 17.74 27.43
CA GLU A 159 5.30 17.27 28.77
C GLU A 159 5.05 15.75 28.80
N ARG A 160 5.19 15.17 29.99
CA ARG A 160 4.90 13.76 30.20
C ARG A 160 3.39 13.53 30.10
N ALA A 161 2.97 12.70 29.17
CA ALA A 161 1.56 12.46 28.95
C ALA A 161 0.98 11.54 30.04
N THR A 162 -0.28 11.76 30.35
CA THR A 162 -1.07 10.78 31.08
C THR A 162 -1.45 9.66 30.14
N VAL A 163 -1.28 8.41 30.59
CA VAL A 163 -1.57 7.23 29.79
C VAL A 163 -2.84 6.57 30.29
N ARG A 164 -3.72 6.20 29.36
CA ARG A 164 -4.88 5.34 29.60
C ARG A 164 -4.96 4.30 28.49
N GLU A 165 -5.45 3.13 28.84
CA GLU A 165 -5.65 2.06 27.88
C GLU A 165 -7.04 1.45 28.03
N ASN A 166 -7.61 1.03 26.91
CA ASN A 166 -8.86 0.31 26.87
C ASN A 166 -8.90 -0.56 25.61
N THR A 167 -9.82 -1.51 25.54
CA THR A 167 -9.97 -2.40 24.39
C THR A 167 -11.26 -2.11 23.65
N THR A 168 -11.26 -2.25 22.32
CA THR A 168 -12.48 -2.07 21.52
C THR A 168 -13.48 -3.20 21.72
N GLY A 169 -14.75 -2.84 21.85
CA GLY A 169 -15.86 -3.80 21.91
C GLY A 169 -16.24 -4.33 20.52
N PHE A 170 -17.35 -5.09 20.44
CA PHE A 170 -17.88 -5.65 19.19
C PHE A 170 -18.17 -4.58 18.11
N SER A 171 -18.49 -3.36 18.52
CA SER A 171 -18.72 -2.22 17.63
C SER A 171 -17.45 -1.57 17.08
N GLY A 172 -16.26 -2.07 17.44
CA GLY A 172 -14.96 -1.46 17.11
C GLY A 172 -14.67 -0.16 17.85
N MET A 173 -15.50 0.20 18.82
CA MET A 173 -15.36 1.43 19.59
C MET A 173 -14.88 1.16 21.02
N THR A 174 -14.16 2.13 21.56
CA THR A 174 -13.79 2.20 22.98
C THR A 174 -13.77 3.64 23.45
N GLN A 175 -13.70 3.85 24.75
CA GLN A 175 -13.65 5.17 25.36
C GLN A 175 -12.42 5.29 26.26
N LEU A 176 -11.73 6.42 26.17
CA LEU A 176 -10.67 6.82 27.10
C LEU A 176 -11.12 8.06 27.88
N ASP A 177 -11.00 7.98 29.19
CA ASP A 177 -11.40 9.02 30.13
C ASP A 177 -10.15 9.69 30.74
N PHE A 178 -10.00 10.96 30.42
CA PHE A 178 -8.99 11.88 30.93
C PHE A 178 -9.64 13.14 31.51
N THR A 179 -10.89 13.05 31.98
CA THR A 179 -11.60 14.19 32.59
C THR A 179 -10.91 14.76 33.83
N ASP A 180 -9.99 13.98 34.43
CA ASP A 180 -9.14 14.37 35.55
C ASP A 180 -7.86 15.12 35.13
N VAL A 181 -7.59 15.24 33.83
CA VAL A 181 -6.34 15.78 33.26
C VAL A 181 -6.66 16.96 32.36
N SER A 182 -5.83 18.01 32.43
CA SER A 182 -5.80 19.07 31.41
C SER A 182 -4.77 18.73 30.34
N GLY A 183 -5.15 18.84 29.07
CA GLY A 183 -4.22 18.69 27.96
C GLY A 183 -4.80 19.23 26.66
N SER A 184 -3.93 19.42 25.68
CA SER A 184 -4.31 19.92 24.35
C SER A 184 -4.24 18.86 23.25
N VAL A 185 -3.51 17.77 23.49
CA VAL A 185 -3.20 16.76 22.48
C VAL A 185 -3.41 15.35 23.03
N LEU A 186 -4.03 14.49 22.22
CA LEU A 186 -4.10 13.06 22.43
C LEU A 186 -3.39 12.33 21.28
N VAL A 187 -2.42 11.48 21.61
CA VAL A 187 -1.83 10.51 20.68
C VAL A 187 -2.34 9.12 21.04
N VAL A 188 -2.93 8.42 20.08
CA VAL A 188 -3.50 7.08 20.25
C VAL A 188 -2.70 6.07 19.46
N TYR A 189 -2.34 4.95 20.10
CA TYR A 189 -1.84 3.77 19.42
C TYR A 189 -2.86 2.64 19.54
N ALA A 190 -3.31 2.14 18.39
CA ALA A 190 -4.17 0.99 18.27
C ALA A 190 -3.32 -0.24 17.90
N SER A 191 -3.35 -1.29 18.72
CA SER A 191 -2.58 -2.51 18.53
C SER A 191 -3.47 -3.76 18.51
N LEU A 192 -3.27 -4.60 17.50
CA LEU A 192 -3.94 -5.89 17.38
C LEU A 192 -3.01 -6.89 16.70
N SER A 193 -2.72 -8.02 17.36
CA SER A 193 -1.94 -9.13 16.79
C SER A 193 -0.59 -8.72 16.17
N GLY A 194 0.12 -7.78 16.80
CA GLY A 194 1.42 -7.29 16.33
C GLY A 194 1.37 -6.21 15.25
N ILE A 195 0.18 -5.80 14.81
CA ILE A 195 -0.05 -4.61 13.98
C ILE A 195 -0.26 -3.42 14.91
N GLN A 196 0.41 -2.30 14.63
CA GLN A 196 0.25 -1.05 15.38
C GLN A 196 -0.04 0.10 14.41
N VAL A 197 -1.00 0.95 14.73
CA VAL A 197 -1.31 2.17 13.98
C VAL A 197 -1.45 3.32 14.98
N SER A 198 -0.95 4.49 14.63
CA SER A 198 -1.09 5.70 15.43
C SER A 198 -2.11 6.66 14.83
N ALA A 199 -2.76 7.46 15.68
CA ALA A 199 -3.61 8.57 15.31
C ALA A 199 -3.50 9.69 16.35
N VAL A 200 -3.84 10.91 15.97
CA VAL A 200 -3.67 12.09 16.81
C VAL A 200 -4.93 12.93 16.80
N TYR A 201 -5.26 13.50 17.95
CA TYR A 201 -6.31 14.49 18.13
C TYR A 201 -5.74 15.74 18.84
N PRO A 202 -6.09 16.96 18.41
CA PRO A 202 -6.90 17.27 17.24
C PRO A 202 -6.24 16.81 15.93
N PRO A 203 -7.03 16.55 14.86
CA PRO A 203 -6.48 16.06 13.59
C PRO A 203 -5.43 17.02 13.04
N ARG A 204 -4.35 16.48 12.44
CA ARG A 204 -3.23 17.22 11.83
C ARG A 204 -2.27 17.90 12.81
N SER A 205 -2.35 17.60 14.10
CA SER A 205 -1.25 17.94 14.99
C SER A 205 -0.02 17.09 14.66
N ASN A 206 1.11 17.76 14.45
CA ASN A 206 2.37 17.11 14.12
C ASN A 206 3.08 16.70 15.41
N CYS A 207 2.56 15.65 16.05
CA CYS A 207 3.12 15.16 17.31
C CYS A 207 3.13 13.64 17.36
N THR A 208 4.08 13.13 18.14
CA THR A 208 4.26 11.71 18.42
C THR A 208 4.61 11.53 19.90
N VAL A 209 4.79 10.29 20.34
CA VAL A 209 5.15 9.97 21.72
C VAL A 209 6.54 9.37 21.76
N GLU A 210 7.43 10.02 22.50
CA GLU A 210 8.78 9.53 22.78
C GLU A 210 8.99 9.41 24.29
N ALA A 211 9.38 8.21 24.74
CA ALA A 211 9.61 7.91 26.16
C ALA A 211 8.44 8.33 27.10
N GLY A 212 7.21 8.32 26.58
CA GLY A 212 5.99 8.69 27.32
C GLY A 212 5.70 10.19 27.38
N SER A 213 6.45 11.03 26.66
CA SER A 213 6.17 12.45 26.50
C SER A 213 5.66 12.73 25.09
N ILE A 214 4.74 13.69 24.95
CA ILE A 214 4.28 14.12 23.63
C ILE A 214 5.32 15.09 23.08
N VAL A 215 5.88 14.79 21.92
CA VAL A 215 6.89 15.63 21.26
C VAL A 215 6.39 16.08 19.90
N GLU A 216 6.86 17.23 19.45
CA GLU A 216 6.62 17.71 18.09
C GLU A 216 7.43 16.87 17.10
N THR A 217 6.84 16.55 15.94
CA THR A 217 7.51 15.86 14.84
C THR A 217 7.35 16.70 13.57
N GLN A 218 8.25 16.50 12.60
CA GLN A 218 8.13 17.16 11.30
C GLN A 218 6.96 16.60 10.48
N TYR A 219 6.62 15.32 10.69
CA TYR A 219 5.63 14.61 9.90
C TYR A 219 4.53 14.04 10.79
N PRO A 220 3.25 14.35 10.53
CA PRO A 220 2.15 13.77 11.29
C PRO A 220 2.05 12.25 11.01
N PRO A 221 1.31 11.50 11.85
CA PRO A 221 0.99 10.12 11.55
C PRO A 221 0.26 9.97 10.21
N LEU A 222 0.67 8.96 9.44
CA LEU A 222 0.09 8.69 8.13
C LEU A 222 -1.29 8.02 8.25
N ASN A 223 -2.33 8.83 8.42
CA ASN A 223 -3.72 8.35 8.54
C ASN A 223 -4.44 8.25 7.18
N GLU A 224 -3.97 9.00 6.19
CA GLU A 224 -4.51 9.00 4.83
C GLU A 224 -3.59 8.21 3.88
N PRO A 225 -4.16 7.52 2.88
CA PRO A 225 -3.35 6.77 1.94
C PRO A 225 -2.58 7.69 1.00
N ILE A 226 -1.31 7.37 0.75
CA ILE A 226 -0.53 7.98 -0.33
C ILE A 226 -0.71 7.13 -1.57
N VAL A 227 -1.07 7.76 -2.68
CA VAL A 227 -1.40 7.09 -3.94
C VAL A 227 -0.63 7.74 -5.07
N ILE A 228 0.03 6.93 -5.88
CA ILE A 228 0.73 7.33 -7.10
C ILE A 228 0.21 6.48 -8.25
N VAL A 229 -0.10 7.12 -9.38
CA VAL A 229 -0.57 6.45 -10.58
C VAL A 229 0.24 6.99 -11.76
N TYR A 230 0.86 6.08 -12.50
CA TYR A 230 1.51 6.38 -13.77
C TYR A 230 0.83 5.62 -14.90
N ARG A 231 0.36 6.34 -15.93
CA ARG A 231 -0.30 5.78 -17.13
C ARG A 231 -1.47 4.83 -16.80
N GLY A 232 -2.33 5.25 -15.87
CA GLY A 232 -3.54 4.52 -15.43
C GLY A 232 -4.68 5.48 -15.09
N ILE A 233 -5.89 4.96 -14.90
CA ILE A 233 -7.06 5.75 -14.52
C ILE A 233 -7.59 5.22 -13.18
N LEU A 234 -7.83 6.13 -12.23
CA LEU A 234 -8.57 5.82 -11.01
C LEU A 234 -10.05 6.14 -11.24
N GLU A 235 -10.92 5.16 -11.01
CA GLU A 235 -12.36 5.37 -10.90
C GLU A 235 -12.75 5.24 -9.42
N GLY A 236 -12.85 6.38 -8.74
CA GLY A 236 -13.04 6.39 -7.29
C GLY A 236 -11.78 5.88 -6.56
N LYS A 237 -11.90 4.74 -5.86
CA LYS A 237 -10.79 4.08 -5.16
C LYS A 237 -10.18 2.91 -5.93
N ASP A 238 -10.78 2.54 -7.06
CA ASP A 238 -10.39 1.38 -7.84
C ASP A 238 -9.54 1.79 -9.04
N LEU A 239 -8.48 1.02 -9.27
CA LEU A 239 -7.60 1.20 -10.41
C LEU A 239 -8.17 0.48 -11.63
N LYS A 240 -8.29 1.19 -12.75
CA LYS A 240 -8.45 0.58 -14.07
C LYS A 240 -7.12 0.64 -14.84
N PRO A 241 -6.41 -0.50 -14.99
CA PRO A 241 -5.21 -0.55 -15.81
C PRO A 241 -5.55 -0.28 -17.28
N MET A 242 -4.62 0.32 -18.02
CA MET A 242 -4.81 0.60 -19.46
C MET A 242 -4.62 -0.64 -20.36
N SER A 243 -4.11 -1.75 -19.81
CA SER A 243 -3.98 -3.05 -20.49
C SER A 243 -4.70 -4.15 -19.72
N ALA A 244 -5.07 -5.22 -20.44
CA ALA A 244 -5.65 -6.44 -19.86
C ALA A 244 -4.65 -7.24 -19.00
N SER A 245 -3.34 -7.01 -19.16
CA SER A 245 -2.30 -7.70 -18.40
C SER A 245 -1.77 -6.83 -17.26
N ALA A 246 -2.29 -7.06 -16.05
CA ALA A 246 -1.85 -6.39 -14.82
C ALA A 246 -1.50 -7.41 -13.72
N VAL A 247 -0.47 -7.08 -12.93
CA VAL A 247 -0.06 -7.87 -11.77
C VAL A 247 -0.08 -6.98 -10.54
N THR A 248 -0.67 -7.46 -9.45
CA THR A 248 -0.71 -6.77 -8.16
C THR A 248 0.07 -7.54 -7.11
N ILE A 249 0.91 -6.82 -6.38
CA ILE A 249 1.78 -7.32 -5.32
C ILE A 249 1.50 -6.52 -4.04
N TYR A 250 1.63 -7.20 -2.92
CA TYR A 250 1.40 -6.63 -1.60
C TYR A 250 2.61 -6.83 -0.70
N ARG A 251 2.91 -5.84 0.13
CA ARG A 251 3.96 -5.88 1.15
C ARG A 251 3.50 -5.19 2.42
N TYR A 252 3.96 -5.70 3.56
CA TYR A 252 3.85 -5.00 4.85
C TYR A 252 5.12 -4.21 5.08
N VAL A 253 4.98 -2.99 5.55
CA VAL A 253 6.11 -2.11 5.88
C VAL A 253 5.91 -1.46 7.24
N LYS A 254 7.00 -1.00 7.85
CA LYS A 254 6.97 -0.22 9.08
C LYS A 254 7.44 1.20 8.84
N ILE A 255 6.73 2.17 9.42
CA ILE A 255 7.08 3.58 9.42
C ILE A 255 6.87 4.04 10.87
N GLU A 256 7.87 4.60 11.53
CA GLU A 256 7.74 5.11 12.92
C GLU A 256 7.15 4.04 13.89
N GLY A 257 7.53 2.78 13.71
CA GLY A 257 7.00 1.65 14.51
C GLY A 257 5.57 1.20 14.18
N CYS A 258 4.84 1.94 13.35
CA CYS A 258 3.50 1.59 12.88
C CYS A 258 3.54 0.76 11.60
N THR A 259 2.54 -0.11 11.41
CA THR A 259 2.47 -1.05 10.29
C THR A 259 1.54 -0.54 9.20
N TYR A 260 2.07 -0.51 7.98
CA TYR A 260 1.38 -0.08 6.77
C TYR A 260 1.31 -1.19 5.74
N TYR A 261 0.34 -1.07 4.85
CA TYR A 261 0.13 -1.97 3.73
C TYR A 261 0.45 -1.27 2.43
N VAL A 262 1.38 -1.85 1.67
CA VAL A 262 1.77 -1.36 0.36
C VAL A 262 1.11 -2.21 -0.71
N THR A 263 0.40 -1.57 -1.63
CA THR A 263 -0.15 -2.19 -2.84
C THR A 263 0.61 -1.65 -4.05
N PHE A 264 1.18 -2.54 -4.84
CA PHE A 264 1.84 -2.20 -6.09
C PHE A 264 1.21 -2.99 -7.24
N THR A 265 0.62 -2.28 -8.20
CA THR A 265 0.07 -2.89 -9.42
C THR A 265 0.85 -2.39 -10.62
N MET A 266 1.27 -3.29 -11.51
CA MET A 266 2.03 -2.97 -12.71
C MET A 266 1.39 -3.62 -13.93
N TRP A 267 1.34 -2.91 -15.06
CA TRP A 267 0.82 -3.40 -16.35
C TRP A 267 1.71 -2.93 -17.49
N ARG A 268 1.65 -3.63 -18.63
CA ARG A 268 2.34 -3.20 -19.86
C ARG A 268 1.51 -2.15 -20.60
N LEU A 269 2.17 -1.20 -21.25
CA LEU A 269 1.49 -0.20 -22.10
C LEU A 269 1.23 -0.70 -23.52
N VAL A 270 2.01 -1.69 -23.96
CA VAL A 270 1.86 -2.36 -25.26
C VAL A 270 1.86 -3.87 -25.02
N ASP A 271 0.83 -4.55 -25.52
CA ASP A 271 0.70 -6.01 -25.44
C ASP A 271 1.56 -6.72 -26.49
#